data_AF-A0A838JWT6-F1
#
_entry.id   AF-A0A838JWT6-F1
#
_cell.length_a   1.000
_cell.length_b   1.000
_cell.length_c   1.000
_cell.angle_alpha   90.00
_cell.angle_beta   90.00
_cell.angle_gamma   90.00
#
_symmetry.space_group_name_H-M   'P 1'
#
loop_
_entity.id
_entity.type
_entity.pdbx_description
1 polymer ?
#
loop_
_entity_poly.entity_id
_entity_poly.type
_entity_poly.pdbx_seq_one_letter_code
_entity_poly.pdbx_strand_id
1 'polypeptide(L)'
;MQKDILDKHPDSDLKVYVVWFDMLAADSRSRWDQCAVSDPRATNLWDKDRVASRTLGPAVEGASPPVWDAYLLYGPDAKWADGPPSPVGTGSTIYGTRQQLEKDILPFLGNND
;
A
#
# COMPACT_ATOMS: atom_id res chain seq x y z
N MET A 1 8.31 -4.99 -2.73
CA MET A 1 7.82 -3.65 -3.12
C MET A 1 8.97 -2.67 -3.36
N GLN A 2 9.72 -2.21 -2.34
CA GLN A 2 10.84 -1.28 -2.59
C GLN A 2 11.89 -1.89 -3.54
N LYS A 3 12.49 -3.02 -3.15
CA LYS A 3 13.50 -3.71 -3.99
C LYS A 3 12.93 -4.28 -5.30
N ASP A 4 11.71 -4.80 -5.26
CA ASP A 4 11.17 -5.60 -6.36
C ASP A 4 10.48 -4.78 -7.44
N ILE A 5 10.03 -3.56 -7.11
CA ILE A 5 9.24 -2.69 -7.99
C ILE A 5 9.91 -1.30 -8.05
N LEU A 6 10.01 -0.61 -6.92
CA LEU A 6 10.45 0.79 -6.92
C LEU A 6 11.89 0.94 -7.42
N ASP A 7 12.83 0.16 -6.88
CA ASP A 7 14.25 0.20 -7.27
C ASP A 7 14.47 -0.20 -8.74
N LYS A 8 13.58 -1.05 -9.30
CA LYS A 8 13.68 -1.51 -10.70
C LYS A 8 13.05 -0.55 -11.69
N HIS A 9 12.17 0.34 -11.22
CA HIS A 9 11.44 1.29 -12.05
C HIS A 9 11.60 2.70 -11.45
N PRO A 10 12.84 3.23 -11.35
CA PRO A 10 13.12 4.48 -10.63
C PRO A 10 12.40 5.69 -11.23
N ASP A 11 12.15 5.68 -12.54
CA ASP A 11 11.51 6.79 -13.26
C ASP A 11 9.98 6.66 -13.34
N SER A 12 9.39 5.61 -12.75
CA SER A 12 7.93 5.47 -12.72
C SER A 12 7.29 6.53 -11.83
N ASP A 13 6.16 7.10 -12.28
CA ASP A 13 5.35 8.07 -11.53
C ASP A 13 4.47 7.38 -10.46
N LEU A 14 5.05 6.40 -9.75
CA LEU A 14 4.38 5.75 -8.64
C LEU A 14 4.38 6.66 -7.41
N LYS A 15 3.26 6.63 -6.68
CA LYS A 15 3.15 7.19 -5.33
C LYS A 15 2.81 6.08 -4.37
N VAL A 16 3.59 5.95 -3.30
CA VAL A 16 3.40 4.89 -2.32
C VAL A 16 3.03 5.51 -0.97
N TYR A 17 1.90 5.10 -0.42
CA TYR A 17 1.50 5.46 0.93
C TYR A 17 1.62 4.24 1.84
N VAL A 18 2.47 4.32 2.85
CA VAL A 18 2.70 3.24 3.81
C VAL A 18 2.07 3.66 5.12
N VAL A 19 0.96 3.03 5.49
CA VAL A 19 0.16 3.42 6.65
C VAL A 19 0.41 2.43 7.79
N TRP A 20 0.98 2.95 8.88
CA TRP A 20 1.36 2.18 10.04
C TRP A 20 0.41 2.47 11.21
N PHE A 21 0.14 1.45 12.01
CA PHE A 21 -0.63 1.57 13.25
C PHE A 21 -0.25 0.43 14.19
N ASP A 22 -0.66 0.55 15.45
CA ASP A 22 -0.39 -0.49 16.44
C ASP A 22 -1.24 -1.74 16.14
N MET A 23 -0.65 -2.79 15.55
CA MET A 23 -1.35 -4.03 15.23
C MET A 23 -1.04 -5.12 16.24
N LEU A 24 0.25 -5.29 16.56
CA LEU A 24 0.75 -6.23 17.55
C LEU A 24 0.96 -5.54 18.90
N ALA A 25 0.93 -6.31 19.99
CA ALA A 25 1.03 -5.78 21.35
C ALA A 25 2.32 -4.97 21.63
N ALA A 26 3.39 -5.21 20.86
CA ALA A 26 4.66 -4.51 20.99
C ALA A 26 4.77 -3.25 20.12
N ASP A 27 3.82 -3.02 19.20
CA ASP A 27 3.80 -1.87 18.33
C ASP A 27 3.51 -0.60 19.15
N SER A 28 4.18 0.49 18.77
CA SER A 28 3.93 1.81 19.35
C SER A 28 4.45 2.90 18.43
N ARG A 29 3.76 4.04 18.41
CA ARG A 29 4.22 5.26 17.72
C ARG A 29 5.67 5.62 18.08
N SER A 30 6.06 5.46 19.34
CA SER A 30 7.40 5.80 19.83
C SER A 30 8.51 4.89 19.31
N ARG A 31 8.17 3.70 18.79
CA ARG A 31 9.12 2.74 18.21
C ARG A 31 9.08 2.71 16.69
N TRP A 32 8.14 3.42 16.09
CA TRP A 32 7.96 3.47 14.65
C TRP A 32 9.07 4.28 13.98
N ASP A 33 9.72 3.67 12.99
CA ASP A 33 10.64 4.37 12.10
C ASP A 33 9.84 5.08 10.99
N GLN A 34 9.86 6.40 11.01
CA GLN A 34 9.21 7.23 9.99
C GLN A 34 9.84 7.09 8.59
N CYS A 35 11.00 6.42 8.49
CA CYS A 35 11.71 6.13 7.25
C CYS A 35 11.74 4.62 6.92
N ALA A 36 10.87 3.80 7.55
CA ALA A 36 10.86 2.35 7.39
C ALA A 36 10.81 1.88 5.92
N VAL A 37 10.11 2.64 5.06
CA VAL A 37 10.26 2.57 3.60
C VAL A 37 10.94 3.85 3.14
N SER A 38 12.15 3.73 2.61
CA SER A 38 13.05 4.87 2.37
C SER A 38 13.04 5.40 0.92
N ASP A 39 12.27 4.79 0.03
CA ASP A 39 12.14 5.27 -1.35
C ASP A 39 11.53 6.68 -1.39
N PRO A 40 12.06 7.61 -2.21
CA PRO A 40 11.58 8.99 -2.27
C PRO A 40 10.11 9.15 -2.70
N ARG A 41 9.52 8.14 -3.33
CA ARG A 41 8.09 8.11 -3.70
C ARG A 41 7.19 7.61 -2.56
N ALA A 42 7.79 7.12 -1.47
CA ALA A 42 7.06 6.61 -0.33
C ALA A 42 6.79 7.69 0.72
N THR A 43 5.53 7.84 1.11
CA THR A 43 5.10 8.63 2.26
C THR A 43 4.69 7.67 3.38
N ASN A 44 5.47 7.64 4.45
CA ASN A 44 5.18 6.87 5.65
C ASN A 44 4.25 7.67 6.57
N LEU A 45 3.09 7.12 6.88
CA LEU A 45 2.04 7.74 7.68
C LEU A 45 1.75 6.90 8.91
N TRP A 46 1.34 7.56 9.99
CA TRP A 46 0.87 6.89 11.18
C TRP A 46 -0.59 7.18 11.44
N ASP A 47 -1.35 6.10 11.60
CA ASP A 47 -2.78 6.12 11.71
C ASP A 47 -3.19 5.41 13.00
N LYS A 48 -2.93 6.08 14.13
CA LYS A 48 -3.28 5.57 15.47
C LYS A 48 -4.73 5.09 15.52
N ASP A 49 -5.61 5.86 14.89
CA ASP A 49 -7.03 5.60 14.91
C ASP A 49 -7.44 4.55 13.88
N ARG A 50 -6.56 3.98 13.06
CA ARG A 50 -6.87 2.97 12.03
C ARG A 50 -7.95 3.42 11.03
N VAL A 51 -7.98 4.71 10.70
CA VAL A 51 -8.88 5.31 9.71
C VAL A 51 -8.73 4.66 8.34
N ALA A 52 -7.50 4.47 7.85
CA ALA A 52 -7.23 3.86 6.56
C ALA A 52 -7.71 2.40 6.52
N SER A 53 -7.43 1.63 7.58
CA SER A 53 -7.88 0.25 7.71
C SER A 53 -9.41 0.14 7.70
N ARG A 54 -10.12 1.01 8.43
CA ARG A 54 -11.59 1.03 8.43
C ARG A 54 -12.19 1.48 7.10
N THR A 55 -11.57 2.45 6.44
CA THR A 55 -12.15 3.10 5.25
C THR A 55 -11.83 2.32 3.97
N LEU A 56 -10.59 1.85 3.83
CA LEU A 56 -10.09 1.19 2.62
C LEU A 56 -10.04 -0.33 2.74
N GLY A 57 -9.89 -0.85 3.96
CA GLY A 57 -9.82 -2.29 4.24
C GLY A 57 -10.98 -3.13 3.70
N PRO A 58 -12.25 -2.65 3.65
CA PRO A 58 -13.35 -3.42 3.06
C PRO A 58 -13.14 -3.84 1.60
N ALA A 59 -12.24 -3.18 0.86
CA ALA A 59 -11.90 -3.55 -0.52
C ALA A 59 -10.92 -4.74 -0.62
N VAL A 60 -10.29 -5.15 0.48
CA VAL A 60 -9.31 -6.26 0.49
C VAL A 60 -10.05 -7.57 0.72
N GLU A 61 -10.25 -8.32 -0.36
CA GLU A 61 -10.99 -9.59 -0.31
C GLU A 61 -10.32 -10.61 0.64
N GLY A 62 -11.14 -11.28 1.45
CA GLY A 62 -10.68 -12.31 2.39
C GLY A 62 -9.92 -11.80 3.62
N ALA A 63 -9.66 -10.49 3.74
CA ALA A 63 -9.03 -9.92 4.92
C ALA A 63 -10.04 -9.70 6.05
N SER A 64 -9.59 -9.91 7.29
CA SER A 64 -10.37 -9.60 8.50
C SER A 64 -9.97 -8.24 9.08
N PRO A 65 -10.91 -7.43 9.59
CA PRO A 65 -10.60 -6.17 10.23
C PRO A 65 -9.90 -6.37 11.59
N PRO A 66 -8.99 -5.47 12.01
CA PRO A 66 -8.39 -4.41 11.18
C PRO A 66 -7.53 -5.02 10.07
N VAL A 67 -7.70 -4.54 8.84
CA VAL A 67 -6.86 -4.95 7.71
C VAL A 67 -5.48 -4.32 7.88
N TRP A 68 -4.47 -5.17 7.86
CA TRP A 68 -3.04 -4.89 7.98
C TRP A 68 -2.28 -5.91 7.12
N ASP A 69 -0.98 -5.70 6.91
CA ASP A 69 -0.17 -6.56 6.02
C ASP A 69 -0.88 -6.78 4.66
N ALA A 70 -1.40 -5.68 4.10
CA ALA A 70 -2.16 -5.71 2.86
C ALA A 70 -1.72 -4.57 1.94
N TYR A 71 -1.90 -4.76 0.64
CA TYR A 71 -1.74 -3.69 -0.36
C TYR A 71 -3.06 -3.40 -1.05
N LEU A 72 -3.19 -2.15 -1.51
CA LEU A 72 -4.26 -1.70 -2.39
C LEU A 72 -3.60 -0.90 -3.51
N LEU A 73 -3.78 -1.35 -4.75
CA LEU A 73 -3.26 -0.72 -5.95
C LEU A 73 -4.38 0.09 -6.59
N TYR A 74 -4.10 1.35 -6.92
CA TYR A 74 -5.03 2.25 -7.58
C TYR A 74 -4.45 2.72 -8.90
N GLY A 75 -5.28 2.74 -9.95
CA GLY A 75 -4.89 3.31 -11.24
C GLY A 75 -4.82 4.85 -11.21
N PRO A 76 -4.23 5.48 -12.25
CA PRO A 76 -4.05 6.93 -12.31
C PRO A 76 -5.36 7.74 -12.30
N ASP A 77 -6.47 7.12 -12.73
CA ASP A 77 -7.79 7.74 -12.76
C ASP A 77 -8.59 7.57 -11.46
N ALA A 78 -8.01 6.91 -10.44
CA ALA A 78 -8.68 6.68 -9.17
C ALA A 78 -8.94 8.00 -8.43
N LYS A 79 -10.21 8.31 -8.18
CA LYS A 79 -10.65 9.53 -7.51
C LYS A 79 -11.65 9.20 -6.42
N TRP A 80 -11.54 9.93 -5.31
CA TRP A 80 -12.58 9.95 -4.30
C TRP A 80 -13.83 10.63 -4.87
N ALA A 81 -14.99 10.04 -4.61
CA ALA A 81 -16.29 10.63 -4.87
C ALA A 81 -17.09 10.60 -3.56
N ASP A 82 -18.26 9.96 -3.53
CA ASP A 82 -19.03 9.73 -2.31
C ASP A 82 -18.37 8.70 -1.37
N GLY A 83 -17.30 8.05 -1.82
CA GLY A 83 -16.52 7.06 -1.07
C GLY A 83 -15.11 6.87 -1.64
N PRO A 84 -14.32 5.96 -1.05
CA PRO A 84 -12.98 5.64 -1.55
C PRO A 84 -13.08 5.04 -2.96
N PRO A 85 -12.10 5.31 -3.85
CA PRO A 85 -12.05 4.65 -5.15
C PRO A 85 -11.91 3.15 -5.00
N SER A 86 -12.36 2.39 -6.00
CA SER A 86 -12.08 0.95 -6.06
C SER A 86 -10.63 0.71 -6.46
N PRO A 87 -9.89 -0.14 -5.73
CA PRO A 87 -8.56 -0.56 -6.17
C PRO A 87 -8.66 -1.44 -7.41
N VAL A 88 -7.64 -1.35 -8.27
CA VAL A 88 -7.48 -2.23 -9.44
C VAL A 88 -6.76 -3.54 -9.09
N GLY A 89 -6.19 -3.64 -7.89
CA GLY A 89 -5.62 -4.86 -7.33
C GLY A 89 -5.51 -4.75 -5.81
N THR A 90 -5.72 -5.86 -5.10
CA THR A 90 -5.56 -5.94 -3.64
C THR A 90 -4.91 -7.26 -3.24
N GLY A 91 -4.34 -7.33 -2.04
CA GLY A 91 -3.85 -8.59 -1.51
C GLY A 91 -3.43 -8.52 -0.05
N SER A 92 -3.55 -9.65 0.63
CA SER A 92 -3.14 -9.89 2.01
C SER A 92 -2.76 -11.37 2.17
N THR A 93 -1.64 -11.75 2.77
CA THR A 93 -0.54 -10.89 3.25
C THR A 93 0.22 -10.24 2.10
N ILE A 94 0.92 -9.12 2.32
CA ILE A 94 1.75 -8.49 1.26
C ILE A 94 2.80 -9.47 0.78
N TYR A 95 3.41 -10.24 1.69
CA TYR A 95 4.43 -11.22 1.32
C TYR A 95 3.85 -12.34 0.44
N GLY A 96 2.70 -12.90 0.82
CA GLY A 96 2.05 -13.98 0.08
C GLY A 96 1.52 -13.54 -1.28
N THR A 97 1.16 -12.26 -1.42
CA THR A 97 0.55 -11.70 -2.63
C THR A 97 1.53 -10.89 -3.48
N ARG A 98 2.83 -10.83 -3.13
CA ARG A 98 3.83 -10.00 -3.81
C ARG A 98 3.93 -10.23 -5.32
N GLN A 99 3.83 -11.48 -5.78
CA GLN A 99 3.94 -11.81 -7.21
C GLN A 99 2.72 -11.31 -7.99
N GLN A 100 1.56 -11.26 -7.33
CA GLN A 100 0.36 -10.70 -7.93
C GLN A 100 0.49 -9.18 -8.02
N LEU A 101 0.93 -8.52 -6.94
CA LEU A 101 1.23 -7.08 -6.97
C LEU A 101 2.25 -6.72 -8.06
N GLU A 102 3.34 -7.48 -8.19
CA GLU A 102 4.36 -7.28 -9.23
C GLU A 102 3.77 -7.38 -10.64
N LYS A 103 2.76 -8.22 -10.87
CA LYS A 103 2.07 -8.33 -12.17
C LYS A 103 1.07 -7.20 -12.39
N ASP A 104 0.24 -6.94 -11.38
CA ASP A 104 -0.86 -5.97 -11.48
C ASP A 104 -0.36 -4.53 -11.64
N ILE A 105 0.85 -4.25 -11.15
CA ILE A 105 1.45 -2.91 -11.26
C ILE A 105 2.07 -2.64 -12.63
N LEU A 106 2.43 -3.67 -13.41
CA LEU A 106 3.14 -3.51 -14.70
C LEU A 106 2.50 -2.49 -15.65
N PRO A 107 1.17 -2.45 -15.85
CA PRO A 107 0.55 -1.48 -16.75
C PRO A 107 0.72 -0.01 -16.33
N PHE A 108 1.13 0.25 -15.08
CA PHE A 108 1.24 1.59 -14.50
C PHE A 108 2.68 2.10 -14.37
N LEU A 109 3.68 1.31 -14.78
CA LEU A 109 5.09 1.65 -14.56
C LEU A 109 5.71 2.56 -15.64
N GLY A 110 4.96 2.90 -16.70
CA GLY A 110 5.50 3.56 -17.89
C GLY A 110 6.31 2.58 -18.75
N ASN A 111 6.19 2.70 -20.08
CA ASN A 111 6.60 1.65 -21.02
C ASN A 111 8.06 1.18 -20.89
N ASN A 112 8.24 -0.14 -20.92
CA ASN A 112 9.31 -0.76 -21.70
C ASN A 112 8.83 -0.74 -23.16
N ASP A 113 9.22 0.28 -23.92
CA ASP A 113 9.33 0.22 -25.39
C ASP A 113 10.78 0.54 -25.78
#